data_AF-A0A098E375-F1
#
_entry.id   AF-A0A098E375-F1
#
_cell.length_a   1.000
_cell.length_b   1.000
_cell.length_c   1.000
_cell.angle_alpha   90.00
_cell.angle_beta   90.00
_cell.angle_gamma   90.00
#
_symmetry.space_group_name_H-M   'P 1'
#
loop_
_entity.id
_entity.type
_entity.pdbx_description
1 polymer ?
#
loop_
_entity_poly.entity_id
_entity_poly.type
_entity_poly.pdbx_seq_one_letter_code
_entity_poly.pdbx_strand_id
1 'polypeptide(L)'
;MAAVTPMVNLDPQTHPIDDGNMGIRNLRDQVNSIQNLPRTGYPIVLVPGFSGWGRPLLGTVNYFGGFEDLALGLSTMGYVVIVVRIGPISSNRDRALQHKQEWSWVKSHYTIRCRRSLWANSGSGFDLPGAPATLIPVQFGLNHPAFNPANPALLNNAQTWQAVVYNPPAAAAHLPPTWTWSATNKVHFICHSQGGTTIRYLIELLRGLNGDFVAINAGNRQDWVKSVVTLGTPHKGTTVTDVVQYCYRRQYLTLERNVLLPNLSPLQDFVTSCSFESRPNRVYDLHLDHWGFSRNPGEFYSQMRARIAGDVTLWWNGGNHGLEDNSLQGAAALNAYAPSPATYYFTMSFCATVPFPNETLTTTEVNGLLALLPIVRTFNIGGIFGGILAPTLRTAIRFGAPGAREFLTWMTNVANNYLGNLGYFAQIPPPGLQIPRSDVLPLLSFPAYAMGGLNTPPPGILGMTADQLQPNDGIVNTISMDGPVAGPISDGTNFATQLQIAIGAGDMQLVRGQYWHLHSNSTIDHADQICVFTNPATVSFYPL
;
A
#
# COMPACT_ATOMS: atom_id res chain seq x y z
N MET A 1 -2.32 33.68 11.43
CA MET A 1 -3.00 32.48 10.93
C MET A 1 -2.93 32.56 9.41
N ALA A 2 -2.11 31.72 8.77
CA ALA A 2 -2.15 31.63 7.31
C ALA A 2 -3.51 31.03 6.93
N ALA A 3 -4.23 31.70 6.01
CA ALA A 3 -5.48 31.18 5.50
C ALA A 3 -5.22 29.83 4.83
N VAL A 4 -5.82 28.77 5.34
CA VAL A 4 -5.85 27.47 4.65
C VAL A 4 -6.76 27.67 3.45
N THR A 5 -6.16 27.79 2.27
CA THR A 5 -6.91 27.78 1.01
C THR A 5 -7.57 26.41 0.88
N PRO A 6 -8.91 26.31 0.76
CA PRO A 6 -9.57 25.03 0.53
C PRO A 6 -8.99 24.35 -0.72
N MET A 7 -8.91 23.01 -0.74
CA MET A 7 -8.45 22.22 -1.91
C MET A 7 -9.16 22.58 -3.24
N VAL A 8 -10.27 23.30 -3.18
CA VAL A 8 -11.18 23.65 -4.28
C VAL A 8 -10.62 24.69 -5.26
N ASN A 9 -9.46 25.30 -5.01
CA ASN A 9 -8.96 26.45 -5.80
C ASN A 9 -7.68 26.23 -6.63
N LEU A 10 -7.15 25.01 -6.71
CA LEU A 10 -5.96 24.73 -7.54
C LEU A 10 -6.37 24.06 -8.85
N ASP A 11 -6.07 24.71 -9.97
CA ASP A 11 -6.18 24.11 -11.29
C ASP A 11 -4.97 23.19 -11.55
N PRO A 12 -5.17 21.86 -11.69
CA PRO A 12 -4.09 20.91 -11.91
C PRO A 12 -3.26 21.18 -13.17
N GLN A 13 -3.83 21.91 -14.15
CA GLN A 13 -3.15 22.24 -15.41
C GLN A 13 -2.17 23.41 -15.28
N THR A 14 -2.41 24.34 -14.35
CA THR A 14 -1.61 25.57 -14.19
C THR A 14 -0.65 25.52 -13.00
N HIS A 15 -0.75 24.49 -12.16
CA HIS A 15 0.15 24.30 -11.02
C HIS A 15 1.62 24.07 -11.46
N PRO A 16 2.63 24.72 -10.87
CA PRO A 16 4.05 24.42 -11.15
C PRO A 16 4.40 22.95 -10.92
N ILE A 17 5.23 22.35 -11.78
CA ILE A 17 5.72 20.97 -11.57
C ILE A 17 7.23 20.99 -11.31
N ASP A 18 7.64 20.33 -10.23
CA ASP A 18 9.05 20.10 -9.91
C ASP A 18 9.76 19.30 -11.01
N ASP A 19 11.02 19.65 -11.29
CA ASP A 19 11.84 18.97 -12.30
C ASP A 19 12.14 17.49 -11.97
N GLY A 20 12.02 17.05 -10.72
CA GLY A 20 12.08 15.65 -10.30
C GLY A 20 10.79 14.86 -10.59
N ASN A 21 9.74 15.51 -11.10
CA ASN A 21 8.42 14.90 -11.27
C ASN A 21 8.08 14.68 -12.75
N MET A 22 8.81 13.75 -13.39
CA MET A 22 8.52 13.33 -14.76
C MET A 22 7.12 12.71 -14.87
N GLY A 23 6.75 11.88 -13.88
CA GLY A 23 5.44 11.23 -13.76
C GLY A 23 4.27 12.17 -14.06
N ILE A 24 4.17 13.28 -13.32
CA ILE A 24 3.06 14.20 -13.49
C ILE A 24 3.22 15.14 -14.68
N ARG A 25 4.44 15.53 -15.06
CA ARG A 25 4.60 16.26 -16.34
C ARG A 25 4.02 15.46 -17.49
N ASN A 26 4.37 14.19 -17.57
CA ASN A 26 3.85 13.28 -18.58
C ASN A 26 2.32 13.12 -18.48
N LEU A 27 1.78 12.94 -17.26
CA LEU A 27 0.33 12.88 -17.06
C LEU A 27 -0.37 14.13 -17.61
N ARG A 28 0.11 15.31 -17.24
CA ARG A 28 -0.44 16.59 -17.71
C ARG A 28 -0.39 16.69 -19.22
N ASP A 29 0.74 16.36 -19.83
CA ASP A 29 0.94 16.42 -21.28
C ASP A 29 0.00 15.46 -22.02
N GLN A 30 -0.15 14.23 -21.52
CA GLN A 30 -1.09 13.26 -22.08
C GLN A 30 -2.54 13.72 -21.96
N VAL A 31 -2.94 14.21 -20.78
CA VAL A 31 -4.30 14.74 -20.53
C VAL A 31 -4.59 15.92 -21.45
N ASN A 32 -3.68 16.87 -21.58
CA ASN A 32 -3.82 18.03 -22.46
C ASN A 32 -3.98 17.62 -23.94
N SER A 33 -3.29 16.56 -24.34
CA SER A 33 -3.36 16.03 -25.71
C SER A 33 -4.71 15.35 -26.02
N ILE A 34 -5.42 14.87 -25.00
CA ILE A 34 -6.70 14.15 -25.17
C ILE A 34 -7.90 14.86 -24.57
N GLN A 35 -7.74 16.07 -24.03
CA GLN A 35 -8.78 16.79 -23.27
C GLN A 35 -10.06 17.08 -24.06
N ASN A 36 -9.97 17.10 -25.40
CA ASN A 36 -11.11 17.32 -26.29
C ASN A 36 -11.93 16.04 -26.55
N LEU A 37 -11.48 14.88 -26.06
CA LEU A 37 -12.26 13.64 -26.17
C LEU A 37 -13.47 13.66 -25.24
N PRO A 38 -14.60 13.05 -25.65
CA PRO A 38 -15.79 13.02 -24.83
C PRO A 38 -15.55 12.24 -23.53
N ARG A 39 -16.01 12.83 -22.41
CA ARG A 39 -16.02 12.14 -21.10
C ARG A 39 -17.06 11.03 -21.11
N THR A 40 -16.74 9.91 -20.49
CA THR A 40 -17.62 8.74 -20.40
C THR A 40 -18.71 8.88 -19.34
N GLY A 41 -18.51 9.70 -18.31
CA GLY A 41 -19.42 9.84 -17.17
C GLY A 41 -19.45 8.63 -16.23
N TYR A 42 -18.57 7.64 -16.40
CA TYR A 42 -18.47 6.50 -15.49
C TYR A 42 -17.91 6.94 -14.12
N PRO A 43 -18.38 6.36 -13.01
CA PRO A 43 -17.90 6.72 -11.68
C PRO A 43 -16.45 6.27 -11.45
N ILE A 44 -15.76 7.04 -10.60
CA ILE A 44 -14.43 6.73 -10.07
C ILE A 44 -14.61 5.90 -8.80
N VAL A 45 -13.83 4.84 -8.66
CA VAL A 45 -13.80 4.00 -7.47
C VAL A 45 -12.41 4.09 -6.84
N LEU A 46 -12.35 4.62 -5.62
CA LEU A 46 -11.12 4.74 -4.84
C LEU A 46 -10.91 3.48 -4.02
N VAL A 47 -9.76 2.83 -4.21
CA VAL A 47 -9.44 1.53 -3.61
C VAL A 47 -8.23 1.67 -2.68
N PRO A 48 -8.41 1.58 -1.35
CA PRO A 48 -7.32 1.75 -0.40
C PRO A 48 -6.35 0.57 -0.44
N GLY A 49 -5.17 0.75 0.13
CA GLY A 49 -4.07 -0.21 0.12
C GLY A 49 -3.94 -1.05 1.39
N PHE A 50 -2.72 -1.53 1.63
CA PHE A 50 -2.35 -2.20 2.86
C PHE A 50 -2.35 -1.18 4.01
N SER A 51 -2.76 -1.60 5.21
CA SER A 51 -2.92 -0.74 6.39
C SER A 51 -3.87 0.46 6.22
N GLY A 52 -4.74 0.44 5.20
CA GLY A 52 -5.72 1.49 4.98
C GLY A 52 -6.87 1.48 5.98
N TRP A 53 -7.84 2.36 5.79
CA TRP A 53 -9.05 2.38 6.63
C TRP A 53 -10.24 2.84 5.81
N GLY A 54 -11.37 2.14 5.96
CA GLY A 54 -12.61 2.47 5.25
C GLY A 54 -13.43 3.58 5.90
N ARG A 55 -13.25 3.81 7.20
CA ARG A 55 -13.85 4.93 7.94
C ARG A 55 -12.74 5.85 8.42
N PRO A 56 -12.96 7.18 8.51
CA PRO A 56 -11.93 8.10 8.97
C PRO A 56 -11.33 7.63 10.30
N LEU A 57 -10.00 7.48 10.35
CA LEU A 57 -9.29 7.04 11.54
C LEU A 57 -9.47 8.11 12.63
N LEU A 58 -9.85 7.68 13.84
CA LEU A 58 -10.24 8.54 14.96
C LEU A 58 -11.37 9.54 14.60
N GLY A 59 -12.12 9.29 13.53
CA GLY A 59 -13.18 10.16 13.04
C GLY A 59 -12.71 11.36 12.22
N THR A 60 -11.41 11.57 12.02
CA THR A 60 -10.89 12.80 11.42
C THR A 60 -9.91 12.60 10.26
N VAL A 61 -9.24 11.44 10.16
CA VAL A 61 -8.22 11.22 9.13
C VAL A 61 -8.77 10.29 8.07
N ASN A 62 -9.08 10.81 6.88
CA ASN A 62 -9.45 10.03 5.70
C ASN A 62 -8.23 9.30 5.13
N TYR A 63 -8.44 8.12 4.53
CA TYR A 63 -7.37 7.45 3.80
C TYR A 63 -7.04 8.22 2.52
N PHE A 64 -8.06 8.65 1.78
CA PHE A 64 -7.90 9.52 0.61
C PHE A 64 -8.13 10.98 1.03
N GLY A 65 -7.06 11.71 1.30
CA GLY A 65 -7.11 13.14 1.64
C GLY A 65 -6.55 13.51 3.01
N GLY A 66 -6.23 12.54 3.89
CA GLY A 66 -5.73 12.84 5.23
C GLY A 66 -6.75 13.65 6.04
N PHE A 67 -6.40 14.87 6.45
CA PHE A 67 -7.35 15.76 7.14
C PHE A 67 -8.36 16.42 6.20
N GLU A 68 -8.10 16.38 4.90
CA GLU A 68 -9.02 16.79 3.85
C GLU A 68 -9.85 15.58 3.36
N ASP A 69 -10.90 15.84 2.57
CA ASP A 69 -11.71 14.79 1.92
C ASP A 69 -11.55 14.87 0.40
N LEU A 70 -10.70 14.01 -0.14
CA LEU A 70 -10.40 13.96 -1.57
C LEU A 70 -11.60 13.49 -2.40
N ALA A 71 -12.39 12.56 -1.86
CA ALA A 71 -13.59 12.07 -2.54
C ALA A 71 -14.65 13.19 -2.64
N LEU A 72 -14.80 13.98 -1.57
CA LEU A 72 -15.62 15.19 -1.59
C LEU A 72 -15.09 16.20 -2.60
N GLY A 73 -13.78 16.50 -2.58
CA GLY A 73 -13.14 17.42 -3.52
C GLY A 73 -13.43 17.06 -4.98
N LEU A 74 -13.15 15.81 -5.38
CA LEU A 74 -13.45 15.30 -6.72
C LEU A 74 -14.96 15.37 -7.05
N SER A 75 -15.83 15.11 -6.08
CA SER A 75 -17.28 15.22 -6.30
C SER A 75 -17.73 16.64 -6.59
N THR A 76 -17.15 17.64 -5.91
CA THR A 76 -17.43 19.06 -6.19
C THR A 76 -16.98 19.49 -7.59
N MET A 77 -15.98 18.80 -8.17
CA MET A 77 -15.53 19.00 -9.55
C MET A 77 -16.40 18.29 -10.61
N GLY A 78 -17.47 17.61 -10.19
CA GLY A 78 -18.44 16.98 -11.11
C GLY A 78 -18.28 15.47 -11.29
N TYR A 79 -17.37 14.82 -10.56
CA TYR A 79 -17.18 13.37 -10.65
C TYR A 79 -18.06 12.62 -9.64
N VAL A 80 -18.65 11.50 -10.06
CA VAL A 80 -19.17 10.54 -9.09
C VAL A 80 -17.99 9.74 -8.54
N VAL A 81 -17.82 9.74 -7.22
CA VAL A 81 -16.74 9.01 -6.55
C VAL A 81 -17.32 7.98 -5.58
N ILE A 82 -16.80 6.76 -5.62
CA ILE A 82 -17.18 5.67 -4.74
C ILE A 82 -15.94 5.26 -3.94
N VAL A 83 -16.04 5.28 -2.61
CA VAL A 83 -14.96 4.87 -1.71
C VAL A 83 -15.29 3.50 -1.14
N VAL A 84 -14.42 2.54 -1.45
CA VAL A 84 -14.54 1.14 -1.03
C VAL A 84 -14.03 0.97 0.40
N ARG A 85 -14.67 0.10 1.19
CA ARG A 85 -14.30 -0.17 2.59
C ARG A 85 -13.93 -1.64 2.78
N ILE A 86 -12.67 -1.95 2.48
CA ILE A 86 -12.10 -3.31 2.48
C ILE A 86 -11.06 -3.53 3.57
N GLY A 87 -10.81 -4.80 3.89
CA GLY A 87 -9.92 -5.24 4.95
C GLY A 87 -8.48 -4.74 4.75
N PRO A 88 -7.90 -4.05 5.75
CA PRO A 88 -6.65 -3.34 5.57
C PRO A 88 -5.41 -4.23 5.59
N ILE A 89 -5.51 -5.42 6.19
CA ILE A 89 -4.41 -6.40 6.23
C ILE A 89 -4.83 -7.76 5.68
N SER A 90 -6.01 -7.85 5.07
CA SER A 90 -6.52 -9.07 4.44
C SER A 90 -5.78 -9.36 3.13
N SER A 91 -5.86 -10.61 2.66
CA SER A 91 -5.35 -11.00 1.34
C SER A 91 -6.08 -10.25 0.21
N ASN A 92 -5.45 -10.17 -0.96
CA ASN A 92 -6.04 -9.70 -2.22
C ASN A 92 -7.30 -10.51 -2.57
N ARG A 93 -7.32 -11.81 -2.28
CA ARG A 93 -8.50 -12.67 -2.44
C ARG A 93 -9.67 -12.15 -1.58
N ASP A 94 -9.46 -11.98 -0.29
CA ASP A 94 -10.49 -11.55 0.65
C ASP A 94 -10.99 -10.14 0.29
N ARG A 95 -10.05 -9.23 -0.01
CA ARG A 95 -10.34 -7.84 -0.38
C ARG A 95 -11.12 -7.75 -1.69
N ALA A 96 -10.77 -8.55 -2.71
CA ALA A 96 -11.49 -8.59 -3.97
C ALA A 96 -12.93 -9.11 -3.80
N LEU A 97 -13.15 -10.08 -2.91
CA LEU A 97 -14.47 -10.64 -2.61
C LEU A 97 -15.35 -9.66 -1.83
N GLN A 98 -14.79 -8.98 -0.82
CA GLN A 98 -15.44 -7.88 -0.12
C GLN A 98 -15.87 -6.79 -1.11
N HIS A 99 -14.95 -6.34 -1.98
CA HIS A 99 -15.23 -5.37 -3.03
C HIS A 99 -16.37 -5.85 -3.96
N LYS A 100 -16.27 -7.03 -4.58
CA LYS A 100 -17.30 -7.56 -5.50
C LYS A 100 -18.70 -7.61 -4.86
N GLN A 101 -18.74 -7.90 -3.57
CA GLN A 101 -19.98 -8.02 -2.84
C GLN A 101 -20.68 -6.68 -2.62
N GLU A 102 -19.92 -5.61 -2.33
CA GLU A 102 -20.45 -4.23 -2.25
C GLU A 102 -21.30 -3.90 -3.49
N TRP A 103 -20.85 -4.32 -4.68
CA TRP A 103 -21.58 -4.08 -5.93
C TRP A 103 -22.73 -5.05 -6.21
N SER A 104 -22.64 -6.28 -5.71
CA SER A 104 -23.70 -7.28 -5.90
C SER A 104 -24.95 -6.92 -5.07
N TRP A 105 -24.75 -6.28 -3.91
CA TRP A 105 -25.83 -5.80 -3.04
C TRP A 105 -26.59 -4.59 -3.57
N VAL A 106 -26.00 -3.83 -4.49
CA VAL A 106 -26.70 -2.79 -5.24
C VAL A 106 -27.82 -3.40 -6.12
N LYS A 107 -27.66 -4.65 -6.60
CA LYS A 107 -28.67 -5.32 -7.46
C LYS A 107 -29.92 -5.81 -6.71
N SER A 108 -29.83 -6.16 -5.42
CA SER A 108 -30.91 -6.87 -4.71
C SER A 108 -31.92 -5.96 -4.01
N HIS A 109 -31.62 -4.66 -3.84
CA HIS A 109 -32.47 -3.73 -3.10
C HIS A 109 -33.65 -3.15 -3.88
N TYR A 110 -33.80 -3.46 -5.18
CA TYR A 110 -34.95 -2.99 -5.95
C TYR A 110 -36.22 -3.84 -5.78
N THR A 111 -36.11 -5.07 -5.24
CA THR A 111 -37.25 -6.01 -5.14
C THR A 111 -37.65 -6.43 -3.73
N ILE A 112 -36.83 -6.22 -2.69
CA ILE A 112 -37.17 -6.66 -1.33
C ILE A 112 -36.69 -5.64 -0.30
N ARG A 113 -37.49 -4.58 -0.04
CA ARG A 113 -37.64 -3.90 1.28
C ARG A 113 -38.47 -2.60 1.23
N CYS A 114 -39.56 -2.55 0.46
CA CYS A 114 -40.67 -1.67 0.82
C CYS A 114 -41.56 -2.38 1.84
N ARG A 115 -41.15 -2.40 3.12
CA ARG A 115 -41.98 -2.54 4.35
C ARG A 115 -41.04 -2.81 5.55
N ARG A 116 -40.87 -1.80 6.43
CA ARG A 116 -40.20 -1.81 7.76
C ARG A 116 -38.68 -1.54 7.88
N SER A 117 -38.14 -0.52 7.21
CA SER A 117 -36.97 0.18 7.74
C SER A 117 -37.08 1.67 7.50
N LEU A 118 -37.06 2.46 8.59
CA LEU A 118 -37.00 3.92 8.59
C LEU A 118 -35.58 4.46 8.30
N TRP A 119 -34.70 3.65 7.70
CA TRP A 119 -33.28 3.97 7.48
C TRP A 119 -32.80 3.68 6.04
N ALA A 120 -33.61 4.05 5.04
CA ALA A 120 -33.23 3.94 3.63
C ALA A 120 -32.53 5.22 3.16
N ASN A 121 -31.24 5.39 3.50
CA ASN A 121 -30.53 6.65 3.20
C ASN A 121 -29.84 6.70 1.82
N SER A 122 -29.89 5.65 1.00
CA SER A 122 -29.69 5.85 -0.44
C SER A 122 -30.47 4.81 -1.24
N GLY A 123 -31.17 5.27 -2.29
CA GLY A 123 -31.81 4.37 -3.23
C GLY A 123 -30.82 3.55 -4.05
N SER A 124 -29.51 3.87 -4.01
CA SER A 124 -28.46 3.35 -4.89
C SER A 124 -27.62 2.22 -4.31
N GLY A 125 -27.95 1.70 -3.12
CA GLY A 125 -27.18 0.61 -2.52
C GLY A 125 -25.76 1.00 -2.10
N PHE A 126 -25.54 2.27 -1.73
CA PHE A 126 -24.29 2.79 -1.13
C PHE A 126 -24.58 3.57 0.15
N ASP A 127 -23.62 3.70 1.06
CA ASP A 127 -23.75 4.69 2.13
C ASP A 127 -23.50 6.10 1.58
N LEU A 128 -24.02 7.12 2.28
CA LEU A 128 -23.71 8.53 1.99
C LEU A 128 -22.62 9.04 2.94
N PRO A 129 -21.84 10.05 2.54
CA PRO A 129 -20.84 10.67 3.41
C PRO A 129 -21.48 11.17 4.70
N GLY A 130 -20.89 10.80 5.85
CA GLY A 130 -21.42 11.15 7.18
C GLY A 130 -22.65 10.36 7.65
N ALA A 131 -23.24 9.51 6.82
CA ALA A 131 -24.32 8.62 7.24
C ALA A 131 -23.80 7.46 8.12
N PRO A 132 -24.65 6.86 8.99
CA PRO A 132 -24.29 5.65 9.71
C PRO A 132 -23.84 4.55 8.75
N ALA A 133 -22.74 3.87 9.09
CA ALA A 133 -22.18 2.84 8.24
C ALA A 133 -23.06 1.57 8.22
N THR A 134 -23.32 1.04 7.04
CA THR A 134 -24.12 -0.18 6.83
C THR A 134 -23.20 -1.39 6.65
N LEU A 135 -23.53 -2.49 7.34
CA LEU A 135 -22.89 -3.79 7.13
C LEU A 135 -23.63 -4.59 6.06
N ILE A 136 -22.87 -5.19 5.14
CA ILE A 136 -23.38 -6.07 4.09
C ILE A 136 -22.67 -7.44 4.19
N PRO A 137 -23.36 -8.55 3.92
CA PRO A 137 -22.76 -9.88 3.97
C PRO A 137 -21.87 -10.15 2.76
N VAL A 138 -20.75 -10.85 2.98
CA VAL A 138 -19.69 -11.21 2.01
C VAL A 138 -19.62 -12.71 1.81
N GLN A 139 -19.59 -13.12 0.54
CA GLN A 139 -19.44 -14.53 0.16
C GLN A 139 -17.99 -14.87 -0.17
N PHE A 140 -17.27 -15.42 0.82
CA PHE A 140 -15.89 -15.87 0.67
C PHE A 140 -15.72 -17.24 0.00
N GLY A 141 -16.81 -18.00 -0.16
CA GLY A 141 -16.82 -19.34 -0.75
C GLY A 141 -16.43 -20.44 0.25
N LEU A 142 -16.97 -21.66 0.10
CA LEU A 142 -16.77 -22.75 1.06
C LEU A 142 -15.34 -23.31 1.09
N ASN A 143 -14.58 -23.12 0.01
CA ASN A 143 -13.16 -23.52 -0.07
C ASN A 143 -12.21 -22.50 0.57
N HIS A 144 -12.74 -21.48 1.24
CA HIS A 144 -11.92 -20.49 1.93
C HIS A 144 -11.19 -21.10 3.15
N PRO A 145 -9.91 -20.79 3.41
CA PRO A 145 -9.16 -21.40 4.52
C PRO A 145 -9.74 -21.15 5.93
N ALA A 146 -10.47 -20.05 6.13
CA ALA A 146 -11.26 -19.80 7.35
C ALA A 146 -12.52 -20.67 7.50
N PHE A 147 -12.86 -21.51 6.53
CA PHE A 147 -14.03 -22.39 6.62
C PHE A 147 -13.80 -23.44 7.71
N ASN A 148 -14.68 -23.44 8.71
CA ASN A 148 -14.70 -24.43 9.77
C ASN A 148 -15.98 -25.29 9.64
N PRO A 149 -15.89 -26.60 9.32
CA PRO A 149 -17.05 -27.48 9.24
C PRO A 149 -17.87 -27.56 10.53
N ALA A 150 -17.25 -27.33 11.69
CA ALA A 150 -17.93 -27.29 12.99
C ALA A 150 -18.69 -25.97 13.22
N ASN A 151 -18.36 -24.91 12.48
CA ASN A 151 -19.05 -23.62 12.52
C ASN A 151 -19.09 -22.95 11.14
N PRO A 152 -19.85 -23.51 10.17
CA PRO A 152 -19.93 -22.95 8.83
C PRO A 152 -20.63 -21.58 8.79
N ALA A 153 -21.43 -21.28 9.82
CA ALA A 153 -22.14 -20.01 9.95
C ALA A 153 -21.19 -18.80 10.04
N LEU A 154 -19.99 -18.97 10.61
CA LEU A 154 -19.00 -17.90 10.74
C LEU A 154 -18.62 -17.29 9.39
N LEU A 155 -18.31 -18.15 8.41
CA LEU A 155 -17.95 -17.71 7.06
C LEU A 155 -19.18 -17.30 6.25
N ASN A 156 -20.29 -18.04 6.38
CA ASN A 156 -21.52 -17.77 5.62
C ASN A 156 -22.20 -16.45 6.02
N ASN A 157 -22.01 -16.01 7.27
CA ASN A 157 -22.56 -14.76 7.79
C ASN A 157 -21.51 -13.65 7.86
N ALA A 158 -20.35 -13.82 7.21
CA ALA A 158 -19.32 -12.80 7.21
C ALA A 158 -19.83 -11.49 6.62
N GLN A 159 -19.38 -10.35 7.15
CA GLN A 159 -19.82 -9.02 6.73
C GLN A 159 -18.64 -8.09 6.46
N THR A 160 -18.89 -7.07 5.64
CA THR A 160 -18.01 -5.91 5.43
C THR A 160 -18.83 -4.63 5.47
N TRP A 161 -18.15 -3.49 5.60
CA TRP A 161 -18.79 -2.19 5.46
C TRP A 161 -19.12 -1.93 3.99
N GLN A 162 -20.31 -1.42 3.71
CA GLN A 162 -20.77 -1.05 2.36
C GLN A 162 -19.89 0.05 1.72
N ALA A 163 -19.77 0.22 0.41
CA ALA A 163 -19.06 1.40 -0.12
C ALA A 163 -19.83 2.71 0.15
N VAL A 164 -19.12 3.84 0.15
CA VAL A 164 -19.69 5.19 0.28
C VAL A 164 -19.69 5.88 -1.08
N VAL A 165 -20.82 6.49 -1.50
CA VAL A 165 -20.90 7.25 -2.74
C VAL A 165 -20.93 8.75 -2.48
N TYR A 166 -20.03 9.48 -3.15
CA TYR A 166 -19.96 10.92 -3.21
C TYR A 166 -20.49 11.36 -4.58
N ASN A 167 -21.71 11.91 -4.58
CA ASN A 167 -22.32 12.43 -5.80
C ASN A 167 -21.94 13.91 -6.01
N PRO A 168 -21.86 14.38 -7.26
CA PRO A 168 -21.67 15.79 -7.57
C PRO A 168 -22.77 16.69 -6.98
N PRO A 169 -22.52 18.00 -6.77
CA PRO A 169 -23.54 18.93 -6.29
C PRO A 169 -24.78 19.02 -7.19
N ALA A 170 -24.62 18.78 -8.49
CA ALA A 170 -25.72 18.77 -9.44
C ALA A 170 -26.52 17.46 -9.34
N ALA A 171 -27.76 17.55 -8.85
CA ALA A 171 -28.66 16.39 -8.67
C ALA A 171 -28.84 15.52 -9.93
N ALA A 172 -28.83 16.12 -11.11
CA ALA A 172 -28.94 15.41 -12.38
C ALA A 172 -27.73 14.51 -12.70
N ALA A 173 -26.59 14.74 -12.04
CA ALA A 173 -25.35 13.97 -12.20
C ALA A 173 -25.18 12.89 -11.10
N HIS A 174 -26.15 12.75 -10.18
CA HIS A 174 -26.11 11.70 -9.17
C HIS A 174 -26.24 10.32 -9.82
N LEU A 175 -25.64 9.30 -9.20
CA LEU A 175 -25.96 7.92 -9.57
C LEU A 175 -27.44 7.66 -9.29
N PRO A 176 -28.21 7.18 -10.29
CA PRO A 176 -29.60 6.87 -10.06
C PRO A 176 -29.72 5.69 -9.08
N PRO A 177 -30.81 5.61 -8.30
CA PRO A 177 -31.10 4.45 -7.44
C PRO A 177 -31.03 3.10 -8.15
N THR A 178 -31.36 3.07 -9.44
CA THR A 178 -31.33 1.87 -10.30
C THR A 178 -29.94 1.56 -10.87
N TRP A 179 -28.92 2.36 -10.57
CA TRP A 179 -27.60 2.15 -11.13
C TRP A 179 -27.05 0.81 -10.63
N THR A 180 -26.54 0.00 -11.55
CA THR A 180 -25.88 -1.27 -11.21
C THR A 180 -24.63 -1.42 -12.03
N TRP A 181 -23.53 -1.87 -11.41
CA TRP A 181 -22.30 -2.19 -12.12
C TRP A 181 -22.53 -3.29 -13.15
N SER A 182 -22.20 -2.99 -14.41
CA SER A 182 -22.50 -3.83 -15.57
C SER A 182 -21.60 -3.47 -16.76
N ALA A 183 -21.76 -4.19 -17.88
CA ALA A 183 -21.07 -3.88 -19.13
C ALA A 183 -21.48 -2.52 -19.72
N THR A 184 -22.69 -2.03 -19.40
CA THR A 184 -23.18 -0.70 -19.82
C THR A 184 -22.81 0.39 -18.83
N ASN A 185 -22.68 0.04 -17.55
CA ASN A 185 -22.34 0.94 -16.45
C ASN A 185 -20.98 0.56 -15.88
N LYS A 186 -19.91 0.92 -16.60
CA LYS A 186 -18.54 0.60 -16.22
C LYS A 186 -18.03 1.52 -15.11
N VAL A 187 -16.86 1.21 -14.56
CA VAL A 187 -16.19 2.02 -13.54
C VAL A 187 -14.72 2.27 -13.88
N HIS A 188 -14.18 3.37 -13.37
CA HIS A 188 -12.75 3.67 -13.34
C HIS A 188 -12.20 3.39 -11.95
N PHE A 189 -11.17 2.56 -11.81
CA PHE A 189 -10.50 2.35 -10.53
C PHE A 189 -9.30 3.28 -10.39
N ILE A 190 -9.17 3.90 -9.21
CA ILE A 190 -7.94 4.55 -8.76
C ILE A 190 -7.51 3.85 -7.49
N CYS A 191 -6.35 3.21 -7.57
CA CYS A 191 -5.86 2.29 -6.55
C CYS A 191 -4.58 2.83 -5.95
N HIS A 192 -4.49 2.81 -4.63
CA HIS A 192 -3.23 3.09 -3.92
C HIS A 192 -2.66 1.81 -3.33
N SER A 193 -1.34 1.61 -3.41
CA SER A 193 -0.63 0.52 -2.73
C SER A 193 -1.23 -0.86 -3.07
N GLN A 194 -1.49 -1.73 -2.10
CA GLN A 194 -2.12 -3.05 -2.33
C GLN A 194 -3.48 -2.98 -3.06
N GLY A 195 -4.14 -1.81 -3.13
CA GLY A 195 -5.37 -1.64 -3.89
C GLY A 195 -5.22 -2.07 -5.35
N GLY A 196 -4.06 -1.82 -5.97
CA GLY A 196 -3.84 -2.17 -7.38
C GLY A 196 -3.76 -3.68 -7.61
N THR A 197 -3.06 -4.41 -6.73
CA THR A 197 -3.01 -5.88 -6.78
C THR A 197 -4.34 -6.52 -6.39
N THR A 198 -5.12 -5.88 -5.51
CA THR A 198 -6.51 -6.27 -5.21
C THR A 198 -7.40 -6.19 -6.45
N ILE A 199 -7.37 -5.08 -7.20
CA ILE A 199 -8.19 -4.91 -8.41
C ILE A 199 -7.71 -5.83 -9.54
N ARG A 200 -6.42 -6.10 -9.66
CA ARG A 200 -5.90 -7.12 -10.58
C ARG A 200 -6.49 -8.50 -10.27
N TYR A 201 -6.54 -8.90 -9.00
CA TYR A 201 -7.18 -10.16 -8.59
C TYR A 201 -8.69 -10.14 -8.88
N LEU A 202 -9.38 -9.03 -8.60
CA LEU A 202 -10.80 -8.87 -8.92
C LEU A 202 -11.08 -9.04 -10.42
N ILE A 203 -10.26 -8.44 -11.29
CA ILE A 203 -10.40 -8.57 -12.75
C ILE A 203 -10.24 -10.04 -13.17
N GLU A 204 -9.34 -10.81 -12.55
CA GLU A 204 -9.28 -12.25 -12.82
C GLU A 204 -10.56 -12.97 -12.35
N LEU A 205 -11.09 -12.64 -11.17
CA LEU A 205 -12.37 -13.20 -10.71
C LEU A 205 -13.51 -12.88 -11.69
N LEU A 206 -13.54 -11.67 -12.26
CA LEU A 206 -14.52 -11.27 -13.26
C LEU A 206 -14.40 -12.03 -14.58
N ARG A 207 -13.26 -12.68 -14.87
CA ARG A 207 -13.12 -13.58 -16.01
C ARG A 207 -14.09 -14.76 -15.95
N GLY A 208 -14.54 -15.10 -14.73
CA GLY A 208 -15.54 -16.15 -14.50
C GLY A 208 -14.99 -17.56 -14.70
N LEU A 209 -13.67 -17.76 -14.65
CA LEU A 209 -13.07 -19.10 -14.80
C LEU A 209 -12.72 -19.76 -13.46
N ASN A 210 -12.98 -19.07 -12.34
CA ASN A 210 -12.67 -19.58 -11.01
C ASN A 210 -13.81 -20.48 -10.47
N GLY A 211 -13.54 -21.77 -10.35
CA GLY A 211 -14.50 -22.78 -9.90
C GLY A 211 -14.92 -22.68 -8.42
N ASP A 212 -14.12 -22.02 -7.58
CA ASP A 212 -14.41 -21.86 -6.14
C ASP A 212 -15.52 -20.83 -5.88
N PHE A 213 -15.84 -20.02 -6.89
CA PHE A 213 -16.79 -18.92 -6.78
C PHE A 213 -17.92 -19.06 -7.79
N VAL A 214 -18.76 -20.08 -7.63
CA VAL A 214 -19.92 -20.34 -8.52
C VAL A 214 -20.83 -19.11 -8.66
N ALA A 215 -21.02 -18.31 -7.59
CA ALA A 215 -21.79 -17.05 -7.64
C ALA A 215 -21.07 -15.89 -8.37
N ILE A 216 -19.78 -16.04 -8.69
CA ILE A 216 -18.96 -15.14 -9.52
C ILE A 216 -18.76 -15.72 -10.93
N ASN A 217 -19.00 -17.01 -11.11
CA ASN A 217 -18.91 -17.68 -12.39
C ASN A 217 -20.18 -17.44 -13.23
N ALA A 218 -20.33 -16.21 -13.73
CA ALA A 218 -21.44 -15.74 -14.54
C ALA A 218 -20.98 -15.28 -15.94
N GLY A 219 -19.94 -15.94 -16.48
CA GLY A 219 -19.26 -15.55 -17.71
C GLY A 219 -18.22 -14.44 -17.51
N ASN A 220 -17.51 -14.13 -18.61
CA ASN A 220 -16.48 -13.10 -18.61
C ASN A 220 -17.10 -11.70 -18.53
N ARG A 221 -16.75 -10.96 -17.48
CA ARG A 221 -17.25 -9.61 -17.13
C ARG A 221 -16.10 -8.63 -16.92
N GLN A 222 -14.90 -8.95 -17.40
CA GLN A 222 -13.75 -8.06 -17.28
C GLN A 222 -13.98 -6.72 -17.99
N ASP A 223 -14.88 -6.69 -18.97
CA ASP A 223 -15.27 -5.48 -19.68
C ASP A 223 -16.14 -4.52 -18.85
N TRP A 224 -16.55 -4.88 -17.63
CA TRP A 224 -17.21 -3.97 -16.69
C TRP A 224 -16.24 -2.95 -16.08
N VAL A 225 -14.94 -3.16 -16.27
CA VAL A 225 -13.88 -2.24 -15.87
C VAL A 225 -13.46 -1.41 -17.07
N LYS A 226 -13.55 -0.08 -16.95
CA LYS A 226 -13.12 0.83 -18.03
C LYS A 226 -11.62 1.09 -17.92
N SER A 227 -11.13 1.48 -16.75
CA SER A 227 -9.70 1.68 -16.53
C SER A 227 -9.28 1.38 -15.09
N VAL A 228 -7.98 1.17 -14.91
CA VAL A 228 -7.31 1.05 -13.62
C VAL A 228 -6.12 2.00 -13.61
N VAL A 229 -6.08 2.89 -12.64
CA VAL A 229 -4.92 3.73 -12.31
C VAL A 229 -4.33 3.19 -11.02
N THR A 230 -3.01 3.00 -10.97
CA THR A 230 -2.32 2.53 -9.77
C THR A 230 -1.24 3.49 -9.31
N LEU A 231 -1.28 3.86 -8.04
CA LEU A 231 -0.30 4.71 -7.36
C LEU A 231 0.43 3.85 -6.32
N GLY A 232 1.77 3.81 -6.37
CA GLY A 232 2.59 3.10 -5.37
C GLY A 232 2.28 1.61 -5.22
N THR A 233 1.69 0.97 -6.24
CA THR A 233 1.25 -0.43 -6.15
C THR A 233 2.44 -1.38 -6.24
N PRO A 234 2.57 -2.38 -5.34
CA PRO A 234 3.63 -3.38 -5.41
C PRO A 234 3.29 -4.49 -6.42
N HIS A 235 3.25 -4.17 -7.73
CA HIS A 235 2.90 -5.17 -8.76
C HIS A 235 3.88 -6.34 -8.84
N LYS A 236 5.14 -6.12 -8.43
CA LYS A 236 6.21 -7.11 -8.31
C LYS A 236 6.55 -7.42 -6.84
N GLY A 237 5.72 -6.97 -5.91
CA GLY A 237 5.92 -7.11 -4.45
C GLY A 237 6.77 -6.00 -3.85
N THR A 238 6.97 -6.05 -2.54
CA THR A 238 7.82 -5.12 -1.80
C THR A 238 8.72 -5.81 -0.77
N THR A 239 9.97 -5.37 -0.71
CA THR A 239 10.95 -5.85 0.27
C THR A 239 10.71 -5.29 1.69
N VAL A 240 9.73 -4.40 1.89
CA VAL A 240 9.31 -4.01 3.26
C VAL A 240 8.82 -5.23 4.05
N THR A 241 8.25 -6.22 3.36
CA THR A 241 7.83 -7.48 3.97
C THR A 241 9.03 -8.26 4.49
N ASP A 242 10.13 -8.29 3.73
CA ASP A 242 11.41 -8.85 4.16
C ASP A 242 12.05 -8.04 5.29
N VAL A 243 11.94 -6.70 5.28
CA VAL A 243 12.40 -5.84 6.40
C VAL A 243 11.66 -6.20 7.68
N VAL A 244 10.34 -6.36 7.63
CA VAL A 244 9.55 -6.77 8.80
C VAL A 244 10.01 -8.15 9.28
N GLN A 245 10.26 -9.08 8.36
CA GLN A 245 10.79 -10.39 8.74
C GLN A 245 12.21 -10.30 9.33
N TYR A 246 13.10 -9.53 8.71
CA TYR A 246 14.49 -9.40 9.10
C TYR A 246 14.66 -8.70 10.45
N CYS A 247 13.95 -7.59 10.67
CA CYS A 247 14.05 -6.78 11.88
C CYS A 247 13.30 -7.38 13.08
N TYR A 248 12.24 -8.16 12.83
CA TYR A 248 11.35 -8.65 13.89
C TYR A 248 11.21 -10.18 13.97
N ARG A 249 11.38 -10.94 12.88
CA ARG A 249 11.10 -12.40 12.83
C ARG A 249 12.22 -13.29 13.37
N ARG A 250 13.48 -12.84 13.44
CA ARG A 250 14.56 -13.64 14.08
C ARG A 250 14.33 -13.87 15.58
N GLN A 251 13.37 -13.15 16.18
CA GLN A 251 12.88 -13.37 17.54
C GLN A 251 11.83 -14.50 17.65
N TYR A 252 11.28 -14.98 16.53
CA TYR A 252 10.18 -15.97 16.48
C TYR A 252 10.60 -17.37 16.03
N LEU A 253 11.70 -17.52 15.26
CA LEU A 253 12.20 -18.84 14.84
C LEU A 253 13.14 -19.50 15.87
N THR A 254 13.55 -18.78 16.91
CA THR A 254 14.34 -19.29 18.05
C THR A 254 13.52 -19.35 19.35
N LEU A 255 12.20 -19.54 19.22
CA LEU A 255 11.26 -19.74 20.35
C LEU A 255 11.43 -21.09 21.07
N GLU A 256 12.68 -21.51 21.30
CA GLU A 256 13.04 -22.34 22.45
C GLU A 256 13.71 -21.54 23.57
N ARG A 257 13.95 -20.23 23.41
CA ARG A 257 14.60 -19.44 24.46
C ARG A 257 13.96 -18.06 24.68
N ASN A 258 12.76 -18.07 25.24
CA ASN A 258 12.21 -16.96 26.02
C ASN A 258 13.20 -16.55 27.12
N VAL A 259 13.86 -15.39 27.00
CA VAL A 259 14.66 -14.82 28.10
C VAL A 259 14.13 -13.47 28.57
N LEU A 260 13.21 -12.81 27.86
CA LEU A 260 12.71 -11.52 28.33
C LEU A 260 11.21 -11.45 28.64
N LEU A 261 10.28 -12.00 27.85
CA LEU A 261 8.84 -11.94 28.18
C LEU A 261 8.06 -13.13 27.59
N PRO A 262 7.99 -14.31 28.26
CA PRO A 262 7.11 -15.38 27.82
C PRO A 262 5.67 -14.86 27.83
N ASN A 263 4.97 -14.96 26.69
CA ASN A 263 3.57 -14.55 26.44
C ASN A 263 3.32 -13.25 25.66
N LEU A 264 4.33 -12.47 25.23
CA LEU A 264 4.07 -11.38 24.28
C LEU A 264 4.04 -11.89 22.83
N SER A 265 2.93 -11.63 22.15
CA SER A 265 2.78 -11.87 20.71
C SER A 265 2.17 -10.61 20.10
N PRO A 266 2.99 -9.60 19.73
CA PRO A 266 2.53 -8.33 19.16
C PRO A 266 1.46 -8.46 18.09
N LEU A 267 1.56 -9.49 17.24
CA LEU A 267 0.54 -9.78 16.24
C LEU A 267 -0.80 -10.20 16.87
N GLN A 268 -0.78 -11.16 17.81
CA GLN A 268 -2.00 -11.58 18.51
C GLN A 268 -2.58 -10.44 19.34
N ASP A 269 -1.73 -9.64 20.00
CA ASP A 269 -2.12 -8.46 20.77
C ASP A 269 -2.77 -7.40 19.87
N PHE A 270 -2.20 -7.15 18.69
CA PHE A 270 -2.74 -6.23 17.69
C PHE A 270 -4.10 -6.70 17.16
N VAL A 271 -4.20 -7.96 16.71
CA VAL A 271 -5.45 -8.54 16.20
C VAL A 271 -6.53 -8.56 17.27
N THR A 272 -6.19 -8.98 18.50
CA THR A 272 -7.12 -8.99 19.63
C THR A 272 -7.63 -7.58 19.90
N SER A 273 -6.74 -6.60 20.02
CA SER A 273 -7.10 -5.22 20.36
C SER A 273 -8.00 -4.57 19.30
N CYS A 274 -7.67 -4.77 18.01
CA CYS A 274 -8.49 -4.23 16.92
C CYS A 274 -9.86 -4.94 16.80
N SER A 275 -9.99 -6.14 17.35
CA SER A 275 -11.21 -6.97 17.23
C SER A 275 -12.04 -7.02 18.52
N PHE A 276 -11.54 -6.43 19.61
CA PHE A 276 -12.10 -6.57 20.96
C PHE A 276 -13.44 -5.85 21.12
N GLU A 277 -13.55 -4.64 20.57
CA GLU A 277 -14.80 -3.90 20.55
C GLU A 277 -15.76 -4.45 19.50
N SER A 278 -17.06 -4.23 19.73
CA SER A 278 -18.07 -4.50 18.71
C SER A 278 -17.73 -3.71 17.44
N ARG A 279 -17.97 -4.30 16.27
CA ARG A 279 -17.49 -3.77 15.00
C ARG A 279 -17.76 -2.27 14.77
N PRO A 280 -18.96 -1.73 15.07
CA PRO A 280 -19.24 -0.29 14.92
C PRO A 280 -18.34 0.62 15.77
N ASN A 281 -17.82 0.12 16.90
CA ASN A 281 -17.02 0.85 17.88
C ASN A 281 -15.50 0.64 17.71
N ARG A 282 -15.08 -0.22 16.78
CA ARG A 282 -13.64 -0.41 16.50
C ARG A 282 -13.08 0.86 15.88
N VAL A 283 -12.05 1.42 16.52
CA VAL A 283 -11.29 2.56 15.98
C VAL A 283 -10.60 2.19 14.67
N TYR A 284 -10.12 0.95 14.59
CA TYR A 284 -9.48 0.38 13.42
C TYR A 284 -9.99 -1.04 13.21
N ASP A 285 -10.88 -1.22 12.24
CA ASP A 285 -11.51 -2.50 11.94
C ASP A 285 -10.69 -3.29 10.92
N LEU A 286 -10.32 -4.52 11.26
CA LEU A 286 -9.51 -5.37 10.38
C LEU A 286 -10.34 -6.13 9.34
N HIS A 287 -11.67 -6.18 9.49
CA HIS A 287 -12.57 -6.95 8.62
C HIS A 287 -12.21 -8.45 8.58
N LEU A 288 -11.75 -9.00 9.71
CA LEU A 288 -11.33 -10.40 9.85
C LEU A 288 -12.28 -11.24 10.72
N ASP A 289 -13.52 -10.78 10.93
CA ASP A 289 -14.50 -11.50 11.76
C ASP A 289 -14.77 -12.92 11.25
N HIS A 290 -14.64 -13.15 9.94
CA HIS A 290 -14.81 -14.47 9.33
C HIS A 290 -13.74 -15.49 9.73
N TRP A 291 -12.65 -15.05 10.35
CA TRP A 291 -11.65 -15.90 11.00
C TRP A 291 -11.96 -16.19 12.48
N GLY A 292 -13.07 -15.67 13.01
CA GLY A 292 -13.45 -15.82 14.42
C GLY A 292 -12.86 -14.74 15.33
N PHE A 293 -12.23 -13.72 14.74
CA PHE A 293 -11.62 -12.60 15.46
C PHE A 293 -12.70 -11.61 15.90
N SER A 294 -13.43 -11.98 16.94
CA SER A 294 -14.43 -11.12 17.57
C SER A 294 -14.60 -11.53 19.03
N ARG A 295 -14.96 -10.56 19.88
CA ARG A 295 -15.19 -10.78 21.30
C ARG A 295 -16.54 -11.43 21.55
N ASN A 296 -16.57 -12.46 22.40
CA ASN A 296 -17.84 -13.04 22.89
C ASN A 296 -18.48 -12.12 23.95
N PRO A 297 -19.82 -12.15 24.13
CA PRO A 297 -20.48 -11.39 25.18
C PRO A 297 -19.87 -11.68 26.57
N GLY A 298 -19.44 -10.62 27.27
CA GLY A 298 -18.85 -10.71 28.60
C GLY A 298 -17.39 -11.21 28.67
N GLU A 299 -16.76 -11.51 27.53
CA GLU A 299 -15.40 -12.05 27.50
C GLU A 299 -14.35 -11.00 27.88
N PHE A 300 -13.40 -11.32 28.76
CA PHE A 300 -12.28 -10.44 29.07
C PHE A 300 -11.23 -10.44 27.95
N TYR A 301 -10.39 -9.40 27.89
CA TYR A 301 -9.30 -9.30 26.91
C TYR A 301 -8.39 -10.54 26.91
N SER A 302 -7.96 -10.98 28.09
CA SER A 302 -7.11 -12.16 28.25
C SER A 302 -7.79 -13.45 27.76
N GLN A 303 -9.10 -13.57 27.93
CA GLN A 303 -9.89 -14.72 27.47
C GLN A 303 -9.99 -14.74 25.94
N MET A 304 -10.35 -13.60 25.33
CA MET A 304 -10.42 -13.47 23.87
C MET A 304 -9.07 -13.76 23.24
N ARG A 305 -8.00 -13.14 23.76
CA ARG A 305 -6.63 -13.32 23.29
C ARG A 305 -6.22 -14.79 23.29
N ALA A 306 -6.47 -15.50 24.39
CA ALA A 306 -6.14 -16.92 24.52
C ALA A 306 -6.97 -17.78 23.54
N ARG A 307 -8.26 -17.48 23.38
CA ARG A 307 -9.16 -18.22 22.50
C ARG A 307 -8.76 -18.10 21.03
N ILE A 308 -8.48 -16.89 20.54
CA ILE A 308 -8.20 -16.67 19.11
C ILE A 308 -6.74 -16.95 18.74
N ALA A 309 -5.85 -17.23 19.69
CA ALA A 309 -4.42 -17.38 19.42
C ALA A 309 -4.11 -18.43 18.35
N GLY A 310 -4.80 -19.58 18.38
CA GLY A 310 -4.68 -20.64 17.39
C GLY A 310 -5.14 -20.19 16.00
N ASP A 311 -6.29 -19.53 15.92
CA ASP A 311 -6.87 -19.03 14.67
C ASP A 311 -6.01 -17.91 14.05
N VAL A 312 -5.46 -17.00 14.87
CA VAL A 312 -4.51 -15.97 14.42
C VAL A 312 -3.24 -16.61 13.86
N THR A 313 -2.76 -17.67 14.49
CA THR A 313 -1.57 -18.41 14.04
C THR A 313 -1.84 -19.12 12.71
N LEU A 314 -3.01 -19.76 12.57
CA LEU A 314 -3.44 -20.41 11.33
C LEU A 314 -3.58 -19.38 10.19
N TRP A 315 -4.24 -18.25 10.45
CA TRP A 315 -4.41 -17.17 9.49
C TRP A 315 -3.07 -16.62 9.01
N TRP A 316 -2.16 -16.33 9.95
CA TRP A 316 -0.85 -15.76 9.66
C TRP A 316 0.07 -16.75 8.94
N ASN A 317 0.27 -17.95 9.49
CA ASN A 317 1.17 -18.93 8.89
C ASN A 317 0.63 -19.52 7.59
N GLY A 318 -0.68 -19.46 7.37
CA GLY A 318 -1.33 -19.85 6.12
C GLY A 318 -1.16 -18.84 4.98
N GLY A 319 -0.53 -17.68 5.21
CA GLY A 319 -0.30 -16.66 4.18
C GLY A 319 -1.56 -15.93 3.72
N ASN A 320 -2.65 -15.97 4.50
CA ASN A 320 -3.94 -15.41 4.09
C ASN A 320 -4.09 -13.92 4.44
N HIS A 321 -3.03 -13.13 4.22
CA HIS A 321 -2.95 -11.74 4.64
C HIS A 321 -2.13 -10.87 3.67
N GLY A 322 -2.35 -9.56 3.73
CA GLY A 322 -1.74 -8.59 2.83
C GLY A 322 -0.21 -8.55 2.90
N LEU A 323 0.41 -8.84 4.06
CA LEU A 323 1.87 -8.93 4.13
C LEU A 323 2.46 -10.05 3.26
N GLU A 324 1.77 -11.19 3.13
CA GLU A 324 2.22 -12.28 2.27
C GLU A 324 1.99 -11.91 0.80
N ASP A 325 0.79 -11.43 0.47
CA ASP A 325 0.43 -11.05 -0.89
C ASP A 325 1.24 -9.87 -1.46
N ASN A 326 1.73 -8.98 -0.60
CA ASN A 326 2.60 -7.89 -0.99
C ASN A 326 4.09 -8.29 -1.00
N SER A 327 4.46 -9.49 -0.56
CA SER A 327 5.85 -9.97 -0.69
C SER A 327 6.22 -10.19 -2.16
N LEU A 328 7.52 -10.29 -2.47
CA LEU A 328 7.97 -10.63 -3.83
C LEU A 328 7.38 -11.97 -4.30
N GLN A 329 7.26 -12.94 -3.39
CA GLN A 329 6.69 -14.27 -3.67
C GLN A 329 5.18 -14.21 -3.89
N GLY A 330 4.45 -13.51 -3.00
CA GLY A 330 3.00 -13.34 -3.14
C GLY A 330 2.61 -12.60 -4.41
N ALA A 331 3.32 -11.52 -4.74
CA ALA A 331 3.10 -10.79 -5.98
C ALA A 331 3.42 -11.63 -7.23
N ALA A 332 4.43 -12.52 -7.15
CA ALA A 332 4.74 -13.44 -8.23
C ALA A 332 3.57 -14.39 -8.56
N ALA A 333 2.76 -14.79 -7.58
CA ALA A 333 1.58 -15.62 -7.80
C ALA A 333 0.53 -14.95 -8.69
N LEU A 334 0.44 -13.61 -8.64
CA LEU A 334 -0.47 -12.85 -9.51
C LEU A 334 -0.02 -12.84 -10.98
N ASN A 335 1.24 -13.19 -11.29
CA ASN A 335 1.74 -13.22 -12.67
C ASN A 335 1.09 -14.28 -13.55
N ALA A 336 0.31 -15.19 -12.98
CA ALA A 336 -0.59 -16.04 -13.77
C ALA A 336 -1.73 -15.24 -14.44
N TYR A 337 -2.01 -14.02 -13.99
CA TYR A 337 -3.15 -13.21 -14.46
C TYR A 337 -2.69 -12.16 -15.46
N ALA A 338 -3.07 -12.37 -16.72
CA ALA A 338 -2.85 -11.42 -17.80
C ALA A 338 -3.73 -10.16 -17.62
N PRO A 339 -3.27 -8.98 -18.06
CA PRO A 339 -4.11 -7.80 -18.08
C PRO A 339 -5.33 -8.01 -18.99
N SER A 340 -6.50 -7.52 -18.57
CA SER A 340 -7.71 -7.67 -19.39
C SER A 340 -7.62 -6.85 -20.70
N PRO A 341 -7.89 -7.44 -21.87
CA PRO A 341 -7.91 -6.75 -23.17
C PRO A 341 -9.01 -5.68 -23.30
N ALA A 342 -9.95 -5.64 -22.34
CA ALA A 342 -11.04 -4.67 -22.33
C ALA A 342 -10.72 -3.38 -21.53
N THR A 343 -9.61 -3.34 -20.80
CA THR A 343 -9.32 -2.32 -19.78
C THR A 343 -8.09 -1.48 -20.13
N TYR A 344 -8.11 -0.18 -19.84
CA TYR A 344 -6.92 0.68 -19.86
C TYR A 344 -6.20 0.64 -18.51
N TYR A 345 -4.88 0.52 -18.49
CA TYR A 345 -4.10 0.54 -17.26
C TYR A 345 -3.08 1.67 -17.29
N PHE A 346 -3.00 2.46 -16.22
CA PHE A 346 -2.01 3.52 -16.05
C PHE A 346 -1.28 3.34 -14.72
N THR A 347 0.04 3.48 -14.75
CA THR A 347 0.92 3.35 -13.58
C THR A 347 1.81 4.56 -13.45
N MET A 348 2.19 4.88 -12.22
CA MET A 348 3.24 5.84 -11.91
C MET A 348 4.12 5.25 -10.80
N SER A 349 5.43 5.38 -10.97
CA SER A 349 6.39 4.95 -9.95
C SER A 349 6.76 6.13 -9.06
N PHE A 350 7.03 5.85 -7.79
CA PHE A 350 7.40 6.82 -6.78
C PHE A 350 8.72 6.41 -6.14
N CYS A 351 9.56 7.39 -5.85
CA CYS A 351 10.83 7.21 -5.17
C CYS A 351 10.94 8.31 -4.12
N ALA A 352 11.19 7.92 -2.89
CA ALA A 352 11.39 8.75 -1.70
C ALA A 352 12.84 8.67 -1.18
N THR A 353 13.74 8.06 -1.96
CA THR A 353 15.15 7.88 -1.60
C THR A 353 16.09 8.61 -2.54
N VAL A 354 17.29 8.87 -2.06
CA VAL A 354 18.43 9.38 -2.84
C VAL A 354 19.64 8.47 -2.65
N PRO A 355 20.59 8.46 -3.61
CA PRO A 355 21.84 7.75 -3.44
C PRO A 355 22.52 8.12 -2.12
N PHE A 356 23.04 7.12 -1.40
CA PHE A 356 23.85 7.33 -0.21
C PHE A 356 25.04 8.23 -0.60
N PRO A 357 25.30 9.32 0.14
CA PRO A 357 26.37 10.25 -0.21
C PRO A 357 27.72 9.52 -0.21
N ASN A 358 28.43 9.56 -1.34
CA ASN A 358 29.76 8.97 -1.46
C ASN A 358 30.81 9.89 -0.80
N GLU A 359 30.65 10.05 0.51
CA GLU A 359 31.49 10.90 1.34
C GLU A 359 32.52 10.05 2.09
N THR A 360 33.75 10.57 2.13
CA THR A 360 34.78 10.06 3.04
C THR A 360 34.55 10.67 4.42
N LEU A 361 34.85 9.91 5.47
CA LEU A 361 34.78 10.45 6.83
C LEU A 361 35.66 11.69 6.96
N THR A 362 35.11 12.73 7.60
CA THR A 362 35.85 13.96 7.87
C THR A 362 36.95 13.72 8.91
N THR A 363 37.97 14.59 8.89
CA THR A 363 39.05 14.58 9.90
C THR A 363 38.50 14.64 11.33
N THR A 364 37.41 15.37 11.56
CA THR A 364 36.76 15.49 12.88
C THR A 364 36.14 14.17 13.33
N GLU A 365 35.42 13.47 12.46
CA GLU A 365 34.79 12.19 12.77
C GLU A 365 35.84 11.10 13.03
N VAL A 366 36.90 11.07 12.22
CA VAL A 366 38.04 10.17 12.43
C VAL A 366 38.72 10.44 13.78
N ASN A 367 38.96 11.71 14.14
CA ASN A 367 39.54 12.06 15.43
C ASN A 367 38.62 11.70 16.61
N GLY A 368 37.30 11.86 16.45
CA GLY A 368 36.30 11.45 17.44
C GLY A 368 36.33 9.93 17.70
N LEU A 369 36.45 9.13 16.65
CA LEU A 369 36.58 7.67 16.76
C LEU A 369 37.88 7.27 17.48
N LEU A 370 39.01 7.87 17.13
CA LEU A 370 40.30 7.59 17.76
C LEU A 370 40.31 7.92 19.27
N ALA A 371 39.53 8.91 19.70
CA ALA A 371 39.39 9.29 21.11
C ALA A 371 38.66 8.24 21.99
N LEU A 372 37.99 7.26 21.36
CA LEU A 372 37.31 6.14 22.04
C LEU A 372 38.26 4.98 22.36
N LEU A 373 39.48 4.93 21.79
CA LEU A 373 40.45 3.86 22.03
C LEU A 373 41.23 4.09 23.35
N PRO A 374 41.13 3.19 24.35
CA PRO A 374 41.82 3.36 25.63
C PRO A 374 43.34 3.42 25.48
N ILE A 375 43.94 2.62 24.59
CA ILE A 375 45.40 2.63 24.34
C ILE A 375 45.91 4.02 23.88
N VAL A 376 45.07 4.83 23.22
CA VAL A 376 45.41 6.20 22.81
C VAL A 376 45.34 7.18 24.00
N ARG A 377 44.47 6.89 24.99
CA ARG A 377 44.38 7.64 26.27
C ARG A 377 45.43 7.21 27.31
N THR A 378 45.76 5.92 27.39
CA THR A 378 46.61 5.36 28.46
C THR A 378 48.11 5.42 28.14
N PHE A 379 48.52 5.40 26.86
CA PHE A 379 49.93 5.47 26.45
C PHE A 379 50.39 6.87 26.01
N ASN A 380 49.56 7.89 26.20
CA ASN A 380 49.92 9.31 26.03
C ASN A 380 50.34 9.95 27.36
N ILE A 381 51.17 9.26 28.14
CA ILE A 381 51.86 9.87 29.29
C ILE A 381 53.20 10.39 28.75
N GLY A 382 53.25 11.69 28.47
CA GLY A 382 54.48 12.39 28.04
C GLY A 382 54.73 12.49 26.52
N GLY A 383 53.82 12.03 25.65
CA GLY A 383 53.86 12.32 24.21
C GLY A 383 54.92 11.59 23.36
N ILE A 384 55.76 10.73 23.94
CA ILE A 384 56.94 10.15 23.27
C ILE A 384 56.59 9.02 22.28
N PHE A 385 55.59 8.19 22.55
CA PHE A 385 55.19 7.10 21.63
C PHE A 385 54.23 7.54 20.51
N GLY A 386 53.63 8.73 20.63
CA GLY A 386 52.88 9.37 19.55
C GLY A 386 53.74 9.63 18.30
N GLY A 387 55.05 9.86 18.46
CA GLY A 387 55.97 10.08 17.34
C GLY A 387 56.28 8.84 16.49
N ILE A 388 56.09 7.63 17.02
CA ILE A 388 56.51 6.37 16.37
C ILE A 388 55.32 5.61 15.76
N LEU A 389 54.15 5.66 16.41
CA LEU A 389 52.92 4.99 15.92
C LEU A 389 51.93 5.92 15.21
N ALA A 390 51.97 7.24 15.46
CA ALA A 390 51.11 8.17 14.71
C ALA A 390 51.48 8.32 13.24
N PRO A 391 52.75 8.19 12.79
CA PRO A 391 53.06 8.18 11.36
C PRO A 391 52.46 6.95 10.67
N THR A 392 52.54 5.75 11.25
CA THR A 392 51.96 4.53 10.64
C THR A 392 50.43 4.55 10.63
N LEU A 393 49.78 5.07 11.67
CA LEU A 393 48.32 5.22 11.73
C LEU A 393 47.80 6.40 10.87
N ARG A 394 48.50 7.56 10.85
CA ARG A 394 48.22 8.66 9.91
C ARG A 394 48.47 8.24 8.47
N THR A 395 49.41 7.35 8.22
CA THR A 395 49.72 6.84 6.87
C THR A 395 48.64 5.84 6.43
N ALA A 396 48.17 4.95 7.31
CA ALA A 396 47.03 4.07 7.02
C ALA A 396 45.73 4.85 6.74
N ILE A 397 45.48 5.97 7.44
CA ILE A 397 44.32 6.85 7.23
C ILE A 397 44.52 7.78 6.00
N ARG A 398 45.77 8.20 5.68
CA ARG A 398 46.12 8.95 4.45
C ARG A 398 46.06 8.12 3.17
N PHE A 399 46.03 6.78 3.26
CA PHE A 399 45.97 5.89 2.10
C PHE A 399 44.56 5.36 1.76
N GLY A 400 43.51 5.91 2.37
CA GLY A 400 42.12 5.66 1.97
C GLY A 400 41.19 5.48 3.16
N ALA A 401 40.60 6.58 3.65
CA ALA A 401 39.50 6.48 4.59
C ALA A 401 38.40 5.60 4.00
N PRO A 402 37.80 4.66 4.78
CA PRO A 402 36.61 3.97 4.31
C PRO A 402 35.54 5.02 4.01
N GLY A 403 34.71 4.77 3.00
CA GLY A 403 33.54 5.60 2.77
C GLY A 403 32.63 5.56 4.02
N ALA A 404 31.86 6.63 4.20
CA ALA A 404 30.95 6.76 5.34
C ALA A 404 30.00 5.56 5.44
N ARG A 405 29.59 5.00 4.30
CA ARG A 405 28.74 3.80 4.23
C ARG A 405 29.42 2.55 4.78
N GLU A 406 30.67 2.28 4.39
CA GLU A 406 31.44 1.12 4.87
C GLU A 406 31.64 1.20 6.39
N PHE A 407 31.93 2.40 6.88
CA PHE A 407 32.09 2.64 8.31
C PHE A 407 30.78 2.42 9.08
N LEU A 408 29.66 2.97 8.61
CA LEU A 408 28.34 2.75 9.21
C LEU A 408 27.90 1.29 9.15
N THR A 409 28.27 0.57 8.08
CA THR A 409 28.04 -0.87 7.95
C THR A 409 28.80 -1.63 9.04
N TRP A 410 30.08 -1.30 9.25
CA TRP A 410 30.88 -1.89 10.34
C TRP A 410 30.27 -1.60 11.72
N MET A 411 29.89 -0.34 12.00
CA MET A 411 29.23 0.04 13.26
C MET A 411 27.92 -0.74 13.48
N THR A 412 27.11 -0.89 12.44
CA THR A 412 25.85 -1.64 12.50
C THR A 412 26.10 -3.12 12.80
N ASN A 413 27.13 -3.71 12.19
CA ASN A 413 27.54 -5.10 12.48
C ASN A 413 28.02 -5.26 13.93
N VAL A 414 28.79 -4.30 14.45
CA VAL A 414 29.19 -4.26 15.86
C VAL A 414 27.96 -4.19 16.76
N ALA A 415 27.04 -3.26 16.51
CA ALA A 415 25.81 -3.13 17.29
C ALA A 415 24.96 -4.40 17.26
N ASN A 416 24.80 -5.03 16.08
CA ASN A 416 24.10 -6.31 15.94
C ASN A 416 24.75 -7.43 16.76
N ASN A 417 26.08 -7.50 16.80
CA ASN A 417 26.79 -8.51 17.59
C ASN A 417 26.60 -8.33 19.10
N TYR A 418 26.58 -7.08 19.60
CA TYR A 418 26.45 -6.82 21.04
C TYR A 418 25.00 -6.73 21.50
N LEU A 419 24.15 -5.98 20.80
CA LEU A 419 22.75 -5.72 21.18
C LEU A 419 21.81 -6.83 20.75
N GLY A 420 22.10 -7.50 19.63
CA GLY A 420 21.30 -8.66 19.18
C GLY A 420 21.33 -9.80 20.21
N ASN A 421 22.48 -10.02 20.85
CA ASN A 421 22.63 -11.00 21.94
C ASN A 421 21.83 -10.65 23.20
N LEU A 422 21.46 -9.38 23.38
CA LEU A 422 20.64 -8.92 24.50
C LEU A 422 19.13 -8.98 24.19
N GLY A 423 18.74 -9.34 22.96
CA GLY A 423 17.34 -9.52 22.56
C GLY A 423 16.56 -8.22 22.38
N TYR A 424 17.22 -7.05 22.32
CA TYR A 424 16.57 -5.76 22.10
C TYR A 424 16.06 -5.59 20.66
N PHE A 425 16.80 -6.11 19.68
CA PHE A 425 16.43 -6.12 18.27
C PHE A 425 16.88 -7.43 17.65
N ALA A 426 16.16 -7.94 16.65
CA ALA A 426 16.62 -9.12 15.93
C ALA A 426 17.86 -8.79 15.07
N GLN A 427 17.76 -7.70 14.30
CA GLN A 427 18.86 -7.15 13.51
C GLN A 427 18.56 -5.70 13.11
N ILE A 428 19.54 -4.82 13.28
CA ILE A 428 19.55 -3.45 12.76
C ILE A 428 19.95 -3.52 11.28
N PRO A 429 19.15 -2.95 10.35
CA PRO A 429 19.50 -2.90 8.93
C PRO A 429 20.78 -2.10 8.68
N PRO A 430 21.72 -2.60 7.86
CA PRO A 430 22.88 -1.82 7.43
C PRO A 430 22.46 -0.70 6.46
N PRO A 431 23.31 0.33 6.24
CA PRO A 431 23.03 1.38 5.28
C PRO A 431 23.04 0.87 3.83
N GLY A 432 21.99 1.22 3.10
CA GLY A 432 21.83 0.95 1.67
C GLY A 432 22.70 1.81 0.74
N LEU A 433 22.62 1.56 -0.57
CA LEU A 433 23.03 2.57 -1.57
C LEU A 433 21.98 3.67 -1.72
N GLN A 434 20.80 3.49 -1.15
CA GLN A 434 19.71 4.46 -1.14
C GLN A 434 19.34 4.78 0.30
N ILE A 435 19.14 6.06 0.60
CA ILE A 435 18.68 6.55 1.90
C ILE A 435 17.44 7.43 1.73
N PRO A 436 16.58 7.54 2.75
CA PRO A 436 15.40 8.39 2.67
C PRO A 436 15.83 9.84 2.43
N ARG A 437 15.05 10.56 1.61
CA ARG A 437 15.19 12.02 1.53
C ARG A 437 14.85 12.66 2.88
N SER A 438 15.27 13.91 3.05
CA SER A 438 15.01 14.68 4.27
C SER A 438 13.54 15.09 4.45
N ASP A 439 12.73 15.01 3.39
CA ASP A 439 11.31 15.38 3.36
C ASP A 439 10.36 14.18 3.53
N VAL A 440 10.87 12.95 3.58
CA VAL A 440 10.05 11.74 3.80
C VAL A 440 9.38 11.81 5.16
N LEU A 441 8.10 11.42 5.21
CA LEU A 441 7.36 11.30 6.46
C LEU A 441 8.17 10.47 7.49
N PRO A 442 8.42 10.96 8.72
CA PRO A 442 9.30 10.27 9.68
C PRO A 442 8.94 8.81 9.96
N LEU A 443 7.65 8.46 9.87
CA LEU A 443 7.18 7.09 10.03
C LEU A 443 7.66 6.16 8.89
N LEU A 444 7.89 6.71 7.69
CA LEU A 444 8.36 6.00 6.51
C LEU A 444 9.89 5.99 6.38
N SER A 445 10.61 6.85 7.12
CA SER A 445 12.07 6.93 7.01
C SER A 445 12.78 5.62 7.39
N PHE A 446 12.32 4.93 8.44
CA PHE A 446 12.90 3.65 8.84
C PHE A 446 12.71 2.54 7.78
N PRO A 447 11.47 2.24 7.31
CA PRO A 447 11.30 1.24 6.26
C PRO A 447 12.01 1.64 4.96
N ALA A 448 12.00 2.93 4.58
CA ALA A 448 12.73 3.44 3.42
C ALA A 448 14.24 3.12 3.50
N TYR A 449 14.86 3.44 4.64
CA TYR A 449 16.26 3.15 4.92
C TYR A 449 16.55 1.65 4.90
N ALA A 450 15.71 0.87 5.59
CA ALA A 450 15.91 -0.56 5.73
C ALA A 450 15.80 -1.29 4.39
N MET A 451 14.84 -0.92 3.54
CA MET A 451 14.70 -1.46 2.18
C MET A 451 15.91 -1.13 1.30
N GLY A 452 16.47 0.06 1.43
CA GLY A 452 17.73 0.42 0.78
C GLY A 452 18.91 -0.46 1.25
N GLY A 453 18.90 -0.90 2.50
CA GLY A 453 19.95 -1.72 3.13
C GLY A 453 19.94 -3.22 2.82
N LEU A 454 18.90 -3.72 2.15
CA LEU A 454 18.77 -5.15 1.84
C LEU A 454 19.70 -5.55 0.67
N ASN A 455 20.93 -5.96 0.99
CA ASN A 455 21.93 -6.39 0.01
C ASN A 455 21.71 -7.83 -0.52
N THR A 456 20.84 -8.62 0.12
CA THR A 456 20.49 -9.97 -0.32
C THR A 456 19.03 -9.99 -0.76
N PRO A 457 18.70 -10.05 -2.06
CA PRO A 457 17.37 -10.51 -2.41
C PRO A 457 17.29 -11.99 -1.98
N PRO A 458 16.12 -12.46 -1.52
CA PRO A 458 15.79 -13.87 -1.68
C PRO A 458 16.10 -14.25 -3.16
N PRO A 459 16.74 -15.40 -3.42
CA PRO A 459 17.35 -15.71 -4.72
C PRO A 459 16.45 -15.36 -5.92
N GLY A 460 16.86 -14.37 -6.72
CA GLY A 460 16.38 -14.12 -8.09
C GLY A 460 14.86 -14.09 -8.31
N ILE A 461 14.04 -13.83 -7.30
CA ILE A 461 12.57 -13.80 -7.46
C ILE A 461 12.21 -12.66 -8.44
N LEU A 462 11.55 -13.01 -9.54
CA LEU A 462 11.19 -12.11 -10.65
C LEU A 462 12.37 -11.48 -11.41
N GLY A 463 13.60 -12.00 -11.26
CA GLY A 463 14.77 -11.55 -12.05
C GLY A 463 15.30 -10.15 -11.70
N MET A 464 14.88 -9.56 -10.58
CA MET A 464 15.35 -8.24 -10.12
C MET A 464 16.64 -8.36 -9.29
N THR A 465 17.57 -7.41 -9.45
CA THR A 465 18.80 -7.33 -8.65
C THR A 465 18.57 -6.54 -7.36
N ALA A 466 19.50 -6.67 -6.40
CA ALA A 466 19.45 -5.90 -5.15
C ALA A 466 19.38 -4.39 -5.42
N ASP A 467 20.27 -3.87 -6.27
CA ASP A 467 20.37 -2.43 -6.56
C ASP A 467 19.10 -1.87 -7.22
N GLN A 468 18.41 -2.69 -8.01
CA GLN A 468 17.11 -2.33 -8.60
C GLN A 468 15.99 -2.24 -7.56
N LEU A 469 16.09 -2.98 -6.46
CA LEU A 469 15.10 -2.96 -5.37
C LEU A 469 15.37 -1.85 -4.36
N GLN A 470 16.57 -1.26 -4.31
CA GLN A 470 16.88 -0.27 -3.27
C GLN A 470 16.09 1.05 -3.38
N PRO A 471 15.89 1.65 -4.57
CA PRO A 471 15.01 2.81 -4.70
C PRO A 471 13.58 2.46 -4.29
N ASN A 472 12.98 3.27 -3.42
CA ASN A 472 11.66 2.99 -2.87
C ASN A 472 10.94 4.28 -2.42
N ASP A 473 9.62 4.24 -2.27
CA ASP A 473 8.80 5.36 -1.76
C ASP A 473 8.58 5.33 -0.23
N GLY A 474 9.34 4.49 0.48
CA GLY A 474 9.21 4.21 1.91
C GLY A 474 8.39 2.98 2.25
N ILE A 475 7.60 2.43 1.33
CA ILE A 475 6.85 1.18 1.54
C ILE A 475 7.03 0.20 0.38
N VAL A 476 7.18 0.69 -0.85
CA VAL A 476 7.26 -0.13 -2.07
C VAL A 476 8.49 0.24 -2.88
N ASN A 477 9.20 -0.77 -3.39
CA ASN A 477 10.36 -0.56 -4.26
C ASN A 477 9.89 0.10 -5.58
N THR A 478 10.58 1.14 -6.04
CA THR A 478 10.18 1.94 -7.22
C THR A 478 10.01 1.09 -8.48
N ILE A 479 10.87 0.08 -8.67
CA ILE A 479 10.81 -0.86 -9.80
C ILE A 479 9.54 -1.73 -9.80
N SER A 480 8.86 -1.86 -8.66
CA SER A 480 7.67 -2.70 -8.51
C SER A 480 6.39 -2.02 -9.01
N MET A 481 6.43 -0.72 -9.29
CA MET A 481 5.21 0.10 -9.49
C MET A 481 4.81 0.31 -10.96
N ASP A 482 5.72 0.08 -11.90
CA ASP A 482 5.52 0.29 -13.34
C ASP A 482 4.47 -0.65 -13.97
N GLY A 483 4.26 -1.81 -13.35
CA GLY A 483 3.30 -2.82 -13.77
C GLY A 483 3.73 -4.23 -13.37
N PRO A 484 2.89 -5.23 -13.61
CA PRO A 484 3.21 -6.62 -13.33
C PRO A 484 4.14 -7.21 -14.38
N VAL A 485 4.92 -8.23 -13.98
CA VAL A 485 5.81 -8.97 -14.91
C VAL A 485 5.03 -9.65 -16.05
N ALA A 486 3.78 -10.02 -15.80
CA ALA A 486 2.93 -10.75 -16.75
C ALA A 486 2.25 -9.89 -17.84
N GLY A 487 2.39 -8.57 -17.79
CA GLY A 487 1.74 -7.66 -18.73
C GLY A 487 2.77 -6.88 -19.55
N PRO A 488 2.50 -6.55 -20.82
CA PRO A 488 3.29 -5.55 -21.51
C PRO A 488 3.20 -4.22 -20.75
N ILE A 489 4.37 -3.66 -20.47
CA ILE A 489 4.53 -2.33 -19.89
C ILE A 489 5.04 -1.43 -21.02
N SER A 490 4.27 -0.42 -21.36
CA SER A 490 4.53 0.53 -22.44
C SER A 490 4.81 1.90 -21.87
N ASP A 491 5.65 2.67 -22.57
CA ASP A 491 5.96 4.05 -22.20
C ASP A 491 4.71 4.94 -22.35
N GLY A 492 4.25 5.49 -21.23
CA GLY A 492 3.06 6.34 -21.11
C GLY A 492 3.17 7.68 -21.84
N THR A 493 4.38 8.14 -22.17
CA THR A 493 4.60 9.41 -22.91
C THR A 493 4.01 9.39 -24.33
N ASN A 494 3.77 8.20 -24.88
CA ASN A 494 3.22 8.00 -26.21
C ASN A 494 1.74 7.62 -26.22
N PHE A 495 1.07 7.60 -25.05
CA PHE A 495 -0.31 7.11 -24.94
C PHE A 495 -1.28 7.87 -25.85
N ALA A 496 -1.26 9.21 -25.83
CA ALA A 496 -2.18 10.03 -26.62
C ALA A 496 -2.03 9.77 -28.13
N THR A 497 -0.79 9.66 -28.61
CA THR A 497 -0.48 9.32 -30.01
C THR A 497 -1.01 7.94 -30.37
N GLN A 498 -0.76 6.93 -29.53
CA GLN A 498 -1.22 5.56 -29.74
C GLN A 498 -2.76 5.45 -29.66
N LEU A 499 -3.40 6.27 -28.83
CA LEU A 499 -4.85 6.37 -28.76
C LEU A 499 -5.44 6.92 -30.06
N GLN A 500 -4.83 7.94 -30.68
CA GLN A 500 -5.29 8.43 -31.98
C GLN A 500 -5.12 7.40 -33.08
N ILE A 501 -4.01 6.64 -33.09
CA ILE A 501 -3.80 5.53 -34.02
C ILE A 501 -4.89 4.46 -33.82
N ALA A 502 -5.15 4.08 -32.58
CA ALA A 502 -6.20 3.11 -32.24
C ALA A 502 -7.59 3.55 -32.69
N ILE A 503 -7.93 4.83 -32.50
CA ILE A 503 -9.20 5.41 -32.96
C ILE A 503 -9.29 5.37 -34.49
N GLY A 504 -8.23 5.80 -35.20
CA GLY A 504 -8.19 5.79 -36.66
C GLY A 504 -8.26 4.39 -37.28
N ALA A 505 -7.67 3.40 -36.61
CA ALA A 505 -7.71 1.99 -37.02
C ALA A 505 -9.01 1.26 -36.60
N GLY A 506 -9.79 1.83 -35.68
CA GLY A 506 -10.93 1.14 -35.06
C GLY A 506 -10.53 -0.01 -34.13
N ASP A 507 -9.25 -0.09 -33.72
CA ASP A 507 -8.71 -1.18 -32.91
C ASP A 507 -8.19 -0.67 -31.55
N MET A 508 -9.06 -0.76 -30.54
CA MET A 508 -8.70 -0.37 -29.18
C MET A 508 -7.79 -1.37 -28.46
N GLN A 509 -7.49 -2.54 -29.04
CA GLN A 509 -6.51 -3.47 -28.46
C GLN A 509 -5.10 -2.89 -28.48
N LEU A 510 -4.82 -1.94 -29.38
CA LEU A 510 -3.55 -1.21 -29.42
C LEU A 510 -3.26 -0.39 -28.16
N VAL A 511 -4.26 -0.12 -27.31
CA VAL A 511 -4.12 0.73 -26.10
C VAL A 511 -4.74 0.13 -24.83
N ARG A 512 -5.37 -1.04 -24.93
CA ARG A 512 -5.96 -1.78 -23.81
C ARG A 512 -5.19 -3.08 -23.56
N GLY A 513 -5.35 -3.68 -22.38
CA GLY A 513 -4.65 -4.91 -22.04
C GLY A 513 -3.14 -4.75 -21.83
N GLN A 514 -2.68 -3.51 -21.65
CA GLN A 514 -1.29 -3.16 -21.34
C GLN A 514 -1.23 -2.02 -20.33
N TYR A 515 -0.11 -1.96 -19.60
CA TYR A 515 0.16 -0.93 -18.60
C TYR A 515 0.93 0.22 -19.23
N TRP A 516 0.36 1.42 -19.20
CA TRP A 516 1.02 2.65 -19.62
C TRP A 516 1.72 3.29 -18.43
N HIS A 517 3.05 3.17 -18.38
CA HIS A 517 3.86 3.72 -17.30
C HIS A 517 4.19 5.19 -17.55
N LEU A 518 3.66 6.06 -16.71
CA LEU A 518 3.81 7.52 -16.84
C LEU A 518 5.18 8.04 -16.40
N HIS A 519 6.14 7.15 -16.10
CA HIS A 519 7.45 7.42 -15.49
C HIS A 519 7.43 7.59 -13.96
N SER A 520 8.62 7.83 -13.41
CA SER A 520 8.83 7.97 -11.97
C SER A 520 8.63 9.41 -11.48
N ASN A 521 8.27 9.52 -10.21
CA ASN A 521 8.20 10.74 -9.42
C ASN A 521 9.17 10.62 -8.24
N SER A 522 10.09 11.59 -8.10
CA SER A 522 11.07 11.62 -7.02
C SER A 522 10.82 12.75 -6.01
N THR A 523 9.57 13.16 -5.82
CA THR A 523 9.18 14.25 -4.90
C THR A 523 8.05 13.86 -3.94
N ILE A 524 7.47 12.67 -4.11
CA ILE A 524 6.30 12.20 -3.35
C ILE A 524 6.64 10.86 -2.69
N ASP A 525 6.41 10.73 -1.38
CA ASP A 525 6.51 9.47 -0.66
C ASP A 525 5.22 8.64 -0.67
N HIS A 526 5.19 7.46 -0.05
CA HIS A 526 4.03 6.57 -0.07
C HIS A 526 2.75 7.20 0.53
N ALA A 527 2.87 8.01 1.58
CA ALA A 527 1.71 8.63 2.23
C ALA A 527 1.24 9.88 1.48
N ASP A 528 2.18 10.62 0.89
CA ASP A 528 1.89 11.81 0.09
C ASP A 528 1.00 11.49 -1.13
N GLN A 529 1.11 10.28 -1.70
CA GLN A 529 0.29 9.81 -2.84
C GLN A 529 -1.23 9.89 -2.59
N ILE A 530 -1.65 9.84 -1.33
CA ILE A 530 -3.05 9.91 -0.89
C ILE A 530 -3.29 11.11 0.05
N CYS A 531 -2.35 12.04 0.11
CA CYS A 531 -2.41 13.27 0.90
C CYS A 531 -2.54 13.02 2.41
N VAL A 532 -1.97 11.93 2.92
CA VAL A 532 -2.01 11.59 4.33
C VAL A 532 -0.75 12.12 5.02
N PHE A 533 -0.95 12.97 6.03
CA PHE A 533 0.13 13.61 6.82
C PHE A 533 1.12 14.44 5.99
N THR A 534 0.69 14.94 4.83
CA THR A 534 1.48 15.81 3.97
C THR A 534 1.79 17.14 4.65
N ASN A 535 2.99 17.67 4.41
CA ASN A 535 3.36 19.03 4.79
C ASN A 535 2.66 20.03 3.84
N PRO A 536 1.92 21.05 4.31
CA PRO A 536 1.33 22.09 3.46
C PRO A 536 2.32 22.78 2.50
N ALA A 537 3.63 22.76 2.78
CA ALA A 537 4.68 23.25 1.90
C ALA A 537 5.09 22.27 0.78
N THR A 538 4.82 20.97 0.93
CA THR A 538 4.99 19.92 -0.11
C THR A 538 3.67 19.57 -0.80
N VAL A 539 2.53 20.08 -0.29
CA VAL A 539 1.15 19.95 -0.81
C VAL A 539 0.92 20.54 -2.21
N SER A 540 1.97 21.01 -2.88
CA SER A 540 1.89 21.57 -4.23
C SER A 540 1.68 20.48 -5.31
N PHE A 541 1.14 19.32 -4.96
CA PHE A 541 1.09 18.17 -5.86
C PHE A 541 -0.15 17.31 -5.64
N TYR A 542 -1.20 17.51 -6.45
CA TYR A 542 -2.34 16.60 -6.54
C TYR A 542 -2.33 15.93 -7.92
N PRO A 543 -1.99 14.63 -8.02
CA PRO A 543 -1.87 13.91 -9.28
C PRO A 543 -3.16 13.16 -9.66
N LEU A 544 -4.33 13.77 -9.48
CA LEU A 544 -5.62 13.16 -9.85
C LEU A 544 -6.34 13.93 -10.95
#